data_AF-A0A961DJE4-F1
#
_entry.id   AF-A0A961DJE4-F1
#
_cell.length_a   1.000
_cell.length_b   1.000
_cell.length_c   1.000
_cell.angle_alpha   90.00
_cell.angle_beta   90.00
_cell.angle_gamma   90.00
#
_symmetry.space_group_name_H-M   'P 1'
#
loop_
_entity.id
_entity.type
_entity.pdbx_description
1 polymer ?
#
loop_
_entity_poly.entity_id
_entity_poly.type
_entity_poly.pdbx_seq_one_letter_code
_entity_poly.pdbx_strand_id
1 'polypeptide(L)'
;MAKGDHLYVQRANGLYAHHGIDCGDGTAIHYSGEHWYSSRSVRHTTIEAFARGDEVLVRDYAEFFARLRDTKSLPRRLHVQLAEILRGIDLPVLILAGMRDGVISPESALRAAVNVRRAKAVLFEDEGHMIGEESPERLAREVKLFVDELEGTALPARSAR
;
A
#
# COMPACT_ATOMS: atom_id res chain seq x y z
N MET A 1 11.26 -15.33 11.84
CA MET A 1 11.30 -14.77 10.47
C MET A 1 11.53 -15.94 9.52
N ALA A 2 10.85 -15.93 8.39
CA ALA A 2 10.95 -16.89 7.31
C ALA A 2 11.22 -16.16 5.99
N LYS A 3 11.86 -16.85 5.05
CA LYS A 3 12.11 -16.32 3.70
C LYS A 3 10.83 -15.74 3.09
N GLY A 4 10.89 -14.49 2.66
CA GLY A 4 9.78 -13.75 2.05
C GLY A 4 8.96 -12.93 3.05
N ASP A 5 9.23 -13.02 4.36
CA ASP A 5 8.56 -12.19 5.35
C ASP A 5 8.80 -10.70 5.09
N HIS A 6 7.74 -9.90 5.25
CA HIS A 6 7.84 -8.44 5.23
C HIS A 6 8.35 -7.98 6.60
N LEU A 7 9.61 -7.58 6.64
CA LEU A 7 10.29 -7.04 7.80
C LEU A 7 10.07 -5.54 7.91
N TYR A 8 9.96 -5.03 9.14
CA TYR A 8 10.06 -3.60 9.40
C TYR A 8 10.72 -3.31 10.74
N VAL A 9 11.34 -2.13 10.83
CA VAL A 9 11.88 -1.57 12.08
C VAL A 9 11.33 -0.17 12.29
N GLN A 10 11.11 0.20 13.55
CA GLN A 10 10.62 1.54 13.92
C GLN A 10 11.81 2.46 14.20
N ARG A 11 12.02 3.44 13.33
CA ARG A 11 13.06 4.48 13.49
C ARG A 11 12.51 5.69 14.20
N ALA A 12 13.42 6.44 14.84
CA ALA A 12 13.11 7.71 15.50
C ALA A 12 11.88 7.59 16.43
N ASN A 13 11.89 6.56 17.29
CA ASN A 13 10.81 6.24 18.22
C ASN A 13 9.42 6.10 17.58
N GLY A 14 9.35 5.52 16.38
CA GLY A 14 8.10 5.20 15.69
C GLY A 14 7.60 6.27 14.72
N LEU A 15 8.37 7.33 14.48
CA LEU A 15 8.03 8.34 13.47
C LEU A 15 8.22 7.84 12.03
N TYR A 16 9.01 6.78 11.84
CA TYR A 16 9.30 6.23 10.52
C TYR A 16 9.47 4.72 10.61
N ALA A 17 8.70 3.96 9.83
CA ALA A 17 8.94 2.54 9.65
C ALA A 17 9.85 2.31 8.44
N HIS A 18 10.96 1.60 8.63
CA HIS A 18 11.84 1.18 7.55
C HIS A 18 11.56 -0.28 7.21
N HIS A 19 11.35 -0.58 5.92
CA HIS A 19 10.81 -1.85 5.45
C HIS A 19 11.83 -2.67 4.66
N GLY A 20 11.73 -3.99 4.73
CA GLY A 20 12.55 -4.94 3.98
C GLY A 20 11.87 -6.28 3.78
N ILE A 21 12.48 -7.16 2.98
CA ILE A 21 12.02 -8.53 2.71
C ILE A 21 13.11 -9.49 3.20
N ASP A 22 12.75 -10.45 4.05
CA ASP A 22 13.66 -11.50 4.54
C ASP A 22 14.09 -12.42 3.38
N CYS A 23 15.39 -12.61 3.19
CA CYS A 23 15.93 -13.52 2.18
C CYS A 23 16.02 -14.98 2.67
N GLY A 24 15.89 -15.22 3.99
CA GLY A 24 15.97 -16.53 4.62
C GLY A 24 17.37 -17.03 4.91
N ASP A 25 18.39 -16.22 4.66
CA ASP A 25 19.82 -16.52 4.79
C ASP A 25 20.55 -15.53 5.74
N GLY A 26 19.78 -14.86 6.62
CA GLY A 26 20.29 -13.83 7.52
C GLY A 26 20.43 -12.45 6.87
N THR A 27 19.91 -12.27 5.65
CA THR A 27 19.93 -10.99 4.94
C THR A 27 18.53 -10.49 4.60
N ALA A 28 18.44 -9.20 4.26
CA ALA A 28 17.22 -8.55 3.82
C ALA A 28 17.45 -7.70 2.56
N ILE A 29 16.44 -7.67 1.69
CA ILE A 29 16.36 -6.73 0.57
C ILE A 29 15.48 -5.55 0.98
N HIS A 30 15.96 -4.33 0.78
CA HIS A 30 15.25 -3.12 1.21
C HIS A 30 15.60 -1.90 0.33
N TYR A 31 14.66 -0.96 0.23
CA TYR A 31 14.89 0.30 -0.48
C TYR A 31 15.43 1.35 0.49
N SER A 32 16.67 1.80 0.27
CA SER A 32 17.37 2.65 1.23
C SER A 32 18.38 3.59 0.57
N GLY A 33 18.75 4.64 1.30
CA GLY A 33 19.84 5.57 0.99
C GLY A 33 20.78 5.69 2.18
N GLU A 34 22.01 6.16 1.96
CA GLU A 34 23.01 6.37 3.01
C GLU A 34 22.65 7.56 3.91
N HIS A 35 22.10 8.62 3.29
CA HIS A 35 21.54 9.80 3.94
C HIS A 35 20.19 10.22 3.33
N TRP A 36 19.45 11.09 4.02
CA TRP A 36 18.10 11.51 3.62
C TRP A 36 18.03 12.19 2.23
N TYR A 37 19.13 12.82 1.80
CA TYR A 37 19.30 13.49 0.50
C TYR A 37 20.06 12.63 -0.54
N SER A 38 20.50 11.42 -0.18
CA SER A 38 21.20 10.54 -1.13
C SER A 38 20.21 9.80 -2.04
N SER A 39 20.66 9.48 -3.25
CA SER A 39 19.93 8.61 -4.16
C SER A 39 19.60 7.29 -3.47
N ARG A 40 18.32 6.92 -3.47
CA ARG A 40 17.84 5.67 -2.91
C ARG A 40 18.01 4.55 -3.92
N SER A 41 18.33 3.36 -3.44
CA SER A 41 18.52 2.16 -4.26
C SER A 41 18.01 0.95 -3.50
N VAL A 42 17.71 -0.11 -4.25
CA VAL A 42 17.48 -1.42 -3.65
C VAL A 42 18.83 -1.94 -3.15
N ARG A 43 18.88 -2.33 -1.88
CA ARG A 43 20.06 -2.85 -1.20
C ARG A 43 19.79 -4.26 -0.74
N HIS A 44 20.83 -5.08 -0.70
CA HIS A 44 20.87 -6.40 -0.08
C HIS A 44 21.89 -6.32 1.06
N THR A 45 21.45 -6.49 2.30
CA THR A 45 22.28 -6.27 3.51
C THR A 45 21.98 -7.34 4.55
N THR A 46 22.86 -7.51 5.56
CA THR A 46 22.55 -8.42 6.68
C THR A 46 21.38 -7.88 7.50
N ILE A 47 20.64 -8.76 8.19
CA ILE A 47 19.54 -8.34 9.07
C ILE A 47 20.04 -7.39 10.17
N GLU A 48 21.26 -7.58 10.66
CA GLU A 48 21.87 -6.67 11.66
C GLU A 48 22.09 -5.27 11.08
N ALA A 49 22.61 -5.17 9.85
CA ALA A 49 22.80 -3.89 9.16
C ALA A 49 21.47 -3.22 8.81
N PHE A 50 20.46 -4.00 8.39
CA PHE A 50 19.10 -3.55 8.21
C PHE A 50 18.51 -2.99 9.51
N ALA A 51 18.71 -3.68 10.64
CA ALA A 51 18.16 -3.34 11.95
C ALA A 51 18.82 -2.13 12.59
N ARG A 52 20.15 -2.00 12.49
CA ARG A 52 20.95 -0.98 13.22
C ARG A 52 20.64 -0.94 14.72
N GLY A 53 20.40 -2.11 15.32
CA GLY A 53 20.07 -2.26 16.73
C GLY A 53 18.59 -2.13 17.09
N ASP A 54 17.71 -1.71 16.16
CA ASP A 54 16.26 -1.70 16.39
C ASP A 54 15.67 -3.12 16.31
N GLU A 55 14.55 -3.35 17.00
CA GLU A 55 13.82 -4.61 16.95
C GLU A 55 13.25 -4.85 15.54
N VAL A 56 13.59 -6.01 14.96
CA VAL A 56 13.06 -6.45 13.66
C VAL A 56 11.71 -7.10 13.88
N LEU A 57 10.67 -6.47 13.34
CA LEU A 57 9.29 -6.93 13.42
C LEU A 57 8.86 -7.53 12.08
N VAL A 58 8.03 -8.56 12.13
CA VAL A 58 7.38 -9.14 10.95
C VAL A 58 5.98 -8.57 10.83
N ARG A 59 5.59 -8.10 9.64
CA ARG A 59 4.24 -7.59 9.40
C ARG A 59 3.23 -8.72 9.44
N ASP A 60 2.38 -8.74 10.47
CA ASP A 60 1.17 -9.56 10.49
C ASP A 60 0.09 -8.93 9.58
N TYR A 61 -0.08 -9.51 8.39
CA TYR A 61 -1.11 -9.07 7.45
C TYR A 61 -2.53 -9.43 7.88
N ALA A 62 -2.72 -10.52 8.63
CA ALA A 62 -4.05 -10.89 9.13
C ALA A 62 -4.55 -9.84 10.12
N GLU A 63 -3.70 -9.44 11.07
CA GLU A 63 -3.99 -8.36 12.01
C GLU A 63 -4.13 -7.01 11.29
N PHE A 64 -3.21 -6.67 10.38
CA PHE A 64 -3.26 -5.41 9.63
C PHE A 64 -4.58 -5.25 8.86
N PHE A 65 -4.98 -6.27 8.10
CA PHE A 65 -6.24 -6.24 7.37
C PHE A 65 -7.45 -6.32 8.30
N ALA A 66 -7.36 -7.00 9.45
CA ALA A 66 -8.41 -6.95 10.46
C ALA A 66 -8.59 -5.52 10.98
N ARG A 67 -7.51 -4.78 11.25
CA ARG A 67 -7.55 -3.37 11.66
C ARG A 67 -8.08 -2.46 10.55
N LEU A 68 -7.76 -2.70 9.29
CA LEU A 68 -8.34 -1.93 8.18
C LEU A 68 -9.84 -2.19 8.02
N ARG A 69 -10.28 -3.42 8.26
CA ARG A 69 -11.72 -3.75 8.31
C ARG A 69 -12.39 -3.17 9.55
N ASP A 70 -11.66 -3.06 10.66
CA ASP A 70 -12.15 -2.52 11.93
C ASP A 70 -12.03 -0.97 11.95
N THR A 71 -13.14 -0.30 11.67
CA THR A 71 -13.21 1.16 11.59
C THR A 71 -13.15 1.85 12.96
N LYS A 72 -12.99 1.10 14.08
CA LYS A 72 -12.95 1.63 15.46
C LYS A 72 -11.88 2.68 15.74
N SER A 73 -10.90 2.89 14.85
CA SER A 73 -9.90 3.97 14.97
C SER A 73 -10.43 5.35 14.55
N LEU A 74 -11.65 5.45 14.04
CA LEU A 74 -12.32 6.71 13.67
C LEU A 74 -13.33 7.11 14.77
N PRO A 75 -13.70 8.41 14.89
CA PRO A 75 -14.70 8.84 15.85
C PRO A 75 -15.98 7.99 15.78
N ARG A 76 -16.50 7.58 16.94
CA ARG A 76 -17.57 6.56 17.10
C ARG A 76 -18.86 6.82 16.31
N ARG A 77 -19.11 8.05 15.85
CA ARG A 77 -20.27 8.40 15.01
C ARG A 77 -20.07 8.08 13.52
N LEU A 78 -18.84 8.04 13.00
CA LEU A 78 -18.55 7.85 11.57
C LEU A 78 -18.31 6.38 11.18
N HIS A 79 -17.89 5.54 12.14
CA HIS A 79 -17.21 4.27 11.85
C HIS A 79 -18.10 3.07 11.47
N VAL A 80 -19.19 2.78 12.21
CA VAL A 80 -20.08 1.65 11.89
C VAL A 80 -20.87 1.93 10.61
N GLN A 81 -21.35 3.17 10.46
CA GLN A 81 -22.12 3.55 9.28
C GLN A 81 -21.26 3.44 8.01
N LEU A 82 -20.00 3.87 8.03
CA LEU A 82 -19.18 3.83 6.82
C LEU A 82 -18.89 2.40 6.33
N ALA A 83 -18.50 1.47 7.21
CA ALA A 83 -18.21 0.10 6.79
C ALA A 83 -19.46 -0.60 6.23
N GLU A 84 -20.63 -0.42 6.87
CA GLU A 84 -21.89 -0.96 6.39
C GLU A 84 -22.32 -0.31 5.06
N ILE A 85 -22.16 1.00 4.91
CA ILE A 85 -22.41 1.71 3.65
C ILE A 85 -21.52 1.15 2.53
N LEU A 86 -20.22 1.03 2.78
CA LEU A 86 -19.27 0.51 1.78
C LEU A 86 -19.57 -0.95 1.41
N ARG A 87 -19.96 -1.78 2.37
CA ARG A 87 -20.36 -3.18 2.12
C ARG A 87 -21.66 -3.30 1.35
N GLY A 88 -22.55 -2.31 1.46
CA GLY A 88 -23.78 -2.21 0.68
C GLY A 88 -23.58 -1.76 -0.78
N ILE A 89 -22.35 -1.47 -1.22
CA ILE A 89 -22.08 -1.10 -2.61
C ILE A 89 -21.92 -2.37 -3.46
N ASP A 90 -22.92 -2.65 -4.29
CA ASP A 90 -22.93 -3.80 -5.22
C ASP A 90 -22.33 -3.50 -6.60
N LEU A 91 -22.15 -2.21 -6.94
CA LEU A 91 -21.53 -1.81 -8.20
C LEU A 91 -20.02 -2.11 -8.18
N PRO A 92 -19.40 -2.42 -9.34
CA PRO A 92 -17.95 -2.40 -9.47
C PRO A 92 -17.40 -1.01 -9.15
N VAL A 93 -16.34 -0.92 -8.34
CA VAL A 93 -15.73 0.35 -7.93
C VAL A 93 -14.24 0.33 -8.23
N LEU A 94 -13.76 1.36 -8.93
CA LEU A 94 -12.34 1.67 -9.03
C LEU A 94 -11.97 2.69 -7.96
N ILE A 95 -10.96 2.37 -7.15
CA ILE A 95 -10.39 3.23 -6.12
C ILE A 95 -9.01 3.67 -6.60
N LEU A 96 -8.79 4.98 -6.66
CA LEU A 96 -7.55 5.60 -7.10
C LEU A 96 -7.01 6.44 -5.94
N ALA A 97 -5.75 6.23 -5.55
CA ALA A 97 -5.15 6.98 -4.44
C ALA A 97 -3.63 7.14 -4.61
N GLY A 98 -3.12 8.31 -4.22
CA GLY A 98 -1.68 8.57 -4.12
C GLY A 98 -1.10 8.06 -2.79
N MET A 99 0.06 7.42 -2.83
CA MET A 99 0.75 6.91 -1.65
C MET A 99 1.50 8.02 -0.90
N ARG A 100 1.71 9.18 -1.52
CA ARG A 100 2.28 10.38 -0.90
C ARG A 100 1.22 11.45 -0.60
N ASP A 101 -0.06 11.07 -0.62
CA ASP A 101 -1.17 11.98 -0.33
C ASP A 101 -1.09 12.49 1.12
N GLY A 102 -0.86 13.79 1.27
CA GLY A 102 -0.80 14.49 2.56
C GLY A 102 -2.16 14.98 3.08
N VAL A 103 -3.23 14.80 2.31
CA VAL A 103 -4.60 15.23 2.61
C VAL A 103 -5.46 14.05 3.04
N ILE A 104 -5.47 12.97 2.25
CA ILE A 104 -6.22 11.74 2.53
C ILE A 104 -5.24 10.58 2.67
N SER A 105 -5.24 9.91 3.82
CA SER A 105 -4.28 8.84 4.05
C SER A 105 -4.52 7.63 3.14
N PRO A 106 -3.47 6.92 2.68
CA PRO A 106 -3.61 5.68 1.90
C PRO A 106 -4.45 4.60 2.61
N GLU A 107 -4.44 4.56 3.95
CA GLU A 107 -5.30 3.64 4.72
C GLU A 107 -6.78 3.90 4.47
N SER A 108 -7.19 5.13 4.19
CA SER A 108 -8.59 5.44 3.88
C SER A 108 -9.03 4.82 2.55
N ALA A 109 -8.16 4.85 1.54
CA ALA A 109 -8.39 4.14 0.28
C ALA A 109 -8.39 2.62 0.47
N LEU A 110 -7.45 2.09 1.26
CA LEU A 110 -7.41 0.67 1.60
C LEU A 110 -8.65 0.21 2.38
N ARG A 111 -9.18 1.04 3.29
CA ARG A 111 -10.44 0.75 4.01
C ARG A 111 -11.60 0.58 3.04
N ALA A 112 -11.71 1.41 2.00
CA ALA A 112 -12.71 1.25 0.96
C ALA A 112 -12.46 -0.05 0.17
N ALA A 113 -11.21 -0.30 -0.23
CA ALA A 113 -10.84 -1.48 -1.01
C ALA A 113 -11.15 -2.81 -0.31
N VAL A 114 -10.99 -2.87 1.03
CA VAL A 114 -11.25 -4.11 1.79
C VAL A 114 -12.72 -4.28 2.19
N ASN A 115 -13.58 -3.25 2.06
CA ASN A 115 -14.99 -3.32 2.45
C ASN A 115 -15.96 -3.32 1.26
N VAL A 116 -15.59 -2.74 0.11
CA VAL A 116 -16.40 -2.81 -1.11
C VAL A 116 -16.12 -4.13 -1.82
N ARG A 117 -17.14 -4.99 -1.94
CA ARG A 117 -17.01 -6.37 -2.43
C ARG A 117 -16.38 -6.48 -3.83
N ARG A 118 -16.67 -5.51 -4.71
CA ARG A 118 -16.22 -5.49 -6.11
C ARG A 118 -15.25 -4.33 -6.37
N ALA A 119 -14.40 -4.01 -5.40
CA ALA A 119 -13.39 -2.99 -5.56
C ALA A 119 -12.18 -3.50 -6.34
N LYS A 120 -11.67 -2.64 -7.22
CA LYS A 120 -10.30 -2.66 -7.73
C LYS A 120 -9.62 -1.40 -7.20
N ALA A 121 -8.46 -1.55 -6.58
CA ALA A 121 -7.68 -0.40 -6.09
C ALA A 121 -6.38 -0.27 -6.89
N VAL A 122 -6.07 0.94 -7.30
CA VAL A 122 -4.79 1.30 -7.92
C VAL A 122 -4.15 2.40 -7.07
N LEU A 123 -2.97 2.09 -6.55
CA LEU A 123 -2.19 2.97 -5.69
C LEU A 123 -1.04 3.57 -6.51
N PHE A 124 -0.98 4.89 -6.53
CA PHE A 124 0.01 5.68 -7.24
C PHE A 124 1.17 5.94 -6.29
N GLU A 125 2.29 5.23 -6.49
CA GLU A 125 3.37 5.09 -5.51
C GLU A 125 4.13 6.41 -5.24
N ASP A 126 4.22 7.26 -6.26
CA ASP A 126 5.03 8.48 -6.23
C ASP A 126 4.19 9.75 -6.15
N GLU A 127 2.90 9.65 -6.47
CA GLU A 127 1.95 10.75 -6.58
C GLU A 127 1.28 11.07 -5.23
N GLY A 128 0.90 12.33 -5.08
CA GLY A 128 0.20 12.90 -3.93
C GLY A 128 -1.32 12.96 -4.12
N HIS A 129 -1.94 14.02 -3.60
CA HIS A 129 -3.40 14.18 -3.63
C HIS A 129 -3.94 14.48 -5.03
N MET A 130 -3.14 15.13 -5.88
CA MET A 130 -3.58 15.67 -7.16
C MET A 130 -3.19 14.74 -8.31
N ILE A 131 -3.51 13.44 -8.20
CA ILE A 131 -3.12 12.39 -9.16
C ILE A 131 -3.49 12.71 -10.62
N GLY A 132 -4.57 13.48 -10.84
CA GLY A 132 -4.99 13.91 -12.17
C GLY A 132 -4.12 15.01 -12.79
N GLU A 133 -3.45 15.82 -11.97
CA GLU A 133 -2.48 16.81 -12.43
C GLU A 133 -1.06 16.21 -12.46
N GLU A 134 -0.73 15.37 -11.49
CA GLU A 134 0.59 14.77 -11.33
C GLU A 134 0.86 13.66 -12.36
N SER A 135 -0.17 12.91 -12.77
CA SER A 135 -0.02 11.79 -13.72
C SER A 135 -1.30 11.55 -14.55
N PRO A 136 -1.74 12.54 -15.35
CA PRO A 136 -2.98 12.48 -16.12
C PRO A 136 -3.07 11.28 -17.06
N GLU A 137 -1.98 10.92 -17.74
CA GLU A 137 -1.99 9.81 -18.69
C GLU A 137 -2.09 8.47 -17.96
N ARG A 138 -1.45 8.32 -16.80
CA ARG A 138 -1.56 7.11 -15.98
C ARG A 138 -2.98 6.97 -15.45
N LEU A 139 -3.54 8.05 -14.89
CA LEU A 139 -4.93 8.08 -14.43
C LEU A 139 -5.90 7.65 -15.53
N ALA A 140 -5.81 8.26 -16.71
CA ALA A 140 -6.68 7.93 -17.84
C ALA A 140 -6.55 6.46 -18.28
N ARG A 141 -5.32 5.91 -18.29
CA ARG A 141 -5.09 4.49 -18.61
C ARG A 141 -5.76 3.56 -17.60
N GLU A 142 -5.63 3.82 -16.31
CA GLU A 142 -6.21 2.95 -15.26
C GLU A 142 -7.74 2.99 -15.29
N VAL A 143 -8.33 4.17 -15.51
CA VAL A 143 -9.78 4.32 -15.69
C VAL A 143 -10.25 3.56 -16.93
N LYS A 144 -9.56 3.75 -18.07
CA LYS A 144 -9.89 3.02 -19.30
C LYS A 144 -9.80 1.52 -19.10
N LEU A 145 -8.72 1.02 -18.50
CA LEU A 145 -8.53 -0.40 -18.27
C LEU A 145 -9.66 -0.99 -17.42
N PHE A 146 -10.08 -0.28 -16.37
CA PHE A 146 -11.20 -0.72 -15.55
C PHE A 146 -12.51 -0.78 -16.34
N VAL A 147 -12.82 0.23 -17.14
CA VAL A 147 -14.01 0.23 -18.00
C VAL A 147 -13.96 -0.92 -19.02
N ASP A 148 -12.81 -1.11 -19.68
CA ASP A 148 -12.62 -2.21 -20.62
C ASP A 148 -12.77 -3.58 -19.94
N GLU A 149 -12.34 -3.74 -18.68
CA GLU A 149 -12.54 -4.97 -17.89
C GLU A 149 -14.02 -5.22 -17.61
N LEU A 150 -14.80 -4.16 -17.30
CA LEU A 150 -16.24 -4.27 -17.08
C LEU A 150 -17.00 -4.62 -18.36
N GLU A 151 -16.52 -4.14 -19.51
CA GLU A 151 -17.07 -4.46 -20.83
C GLU A 151 -16.58 -5.82 -21.37
N GLY A 152 -15.62 -6.46 -20.71
CA GLY A 152 -15.00 -7.71 -21.18
C GLY A 152 -14.11 -7.53 -22.42
N THR A 153 -13.65 -6.30 -22.68
CA THR A 153 -12.80 -5.92 -23.82
C THR A 153 -11.33 -5.71 -23.44
N ALA A 154 -11.00 -5.77 -22.14
CA ALA A 154 -9.64 -5.63 -21.66
C ALA A 154 -8.71 -6.70 -22.24
N LEU A 155 -7.59 -6.25 -22.82
CA LEU A 155 -6.53 -7.14 -23.28
C LEU A 155 -5.61 -7.47 -22.10
N PRO A 156 -5.23 -8.75 -21.89
CA PRO A 156 -4.22 -9.09 -20.90
C PRO A 156 -2.93 -8.35 -21.22
N ALA A 157 -2.23 -7.88 -20.18
CA ALA A 157 -0.91 -7.29 -20.33
C ALA A 157 -0.06 -8.25 -21.16
N ARG A 158 0.47 -7.79 -22.30
CA ARG A 158 1.36 -8.60 -23.13
C ARG A 158 2.50 -9.04 -22.23
N SER A 159 2.65 -10.36 -22.02
CA SER A 159 3.78 -10.90 -21.30
C SER A 159 5.05 -10.35 -21.95
N ALA A 160 5.81 -9.54 -21.22
CA ALA A 160 7.16 -9.19 -21.64
C ALA A 160 7.92 -10.52 -21.79
N ARG A 161 8.35 -10.83 -23.00
CA ARG A 161 9.29 -11.92 -23.28
C ARG A 161 10.69 -11.43 -23.00
#